data_AF-A0A2V0MZV1-F1
#
_entry.id   AF-A0A2V0MZV1-F1
#
_cell.length_a   1.000
_cell.length_b   1.000
_cell.length_c   1.000
_cell.angle_alpha   90.00
_cell.angle_beta   90.00
_cell.angle_gamma   90.00
#
_symmetry.space_group_name_H-M   'P 1'
#
loop_
_entity.id
_entity.type
_entity.pdbx_description
1 polymer ?
#
loop_
_entity_poly.entity_id
_entity_poly.type
_entity_poly.pdbx_seq_one_letter_code
_entity_poly.pdbx_strand_id
1 'polypeptide(L)' 'MKNITVSVSDDVYRQARIRAAELGKSLSALVAEFLNSLSEHEAEFARLEAKQRRVQSEIRRFRASDRLSRDDVHERAVR' A
#
# COMPACT_ATOMS: atom_id res chain seq x y z
N MET A 1 -15.08 19.38 15.77
CA MET A 1 -14.49 19.15 14.43
C MET A 1 -13.61 20.32 14.08
N LYS A 2 -12.45 20.10 13.45
CA LYS A 2 -11.61 21.18 12.92
C LYS A 2 -11.89 21.32 11.43
N ASN A 3 -11.95 22.54 10.93
CA ASN A 3 -12.17 22.81 9.52
C ASN A 3 -10.82 23.02 8.83
N ILE A 4 -10.69 22.44 7.63
CA ILE A 4 -9.53 22.61 6.76
C ILE A 4 -10.01 23.26 5.45
N THR A 5 -9.30 24.29 5.02
CA THR A 5 -9.51 24.92 3.70
C THR A 5 -8.41 24.45 2.78
N VAL A 6 -8.79 23.85 1.65
CA VAL A 6 -7.85 23.32 0.67
C VAL A 6 -8.18 23.94 -0.68
N SER A 7 -7.16 24.54 -1.31
CA SER A 7 -7.27 25.00 -2.69
C SER A 7 -6.99 23.84 -3.63
N VAL A 8 -7.92 23.56 -4.54
CA VAL A 8 -7.79 22.53 -5.57
C VAL A 8 -8.09 23.15 -6.93
N SER A 9 -7.62 22.53 -8.01
CA SER A 9 -8.02 22.95 -9.35
C SER A 9 -9.50 22.64 -9.59
N ASP A 10 -10.13 23.41 -10.48
CA ASP A 10 -11.54 23.23 -10.83
C ASP A 10 -11.84 21.82 -11.37
N ASP A 11 -10.90 21.25 -12.14
CA ASP A 11 -11.00 19.88 -12.64
C ASP A 11 -11.07 18.86 -11.50
N VAL A 12 -10.19 18.99 -10.50
CA VAL A 12 -10.17 18.11 -9.33
C VAL A 12 -11.45 18.25 -8.53
N TYR A 13 -11.93 19.49 -8.31
CA TYR A 13 -13.18 19.72 -7.62
C TYR A 13 -14.38 19.07 -8.34
N ARG A 14 -14.44 19.22 -9.67
CA ARG A 14 -15.50 18.63 -10.50
C ARG A 14 -15.49 17.11 -10.43
N GLN A 15 -14.33 16.48 -10.63
CA GLN A 15 -14.20 15.03 -10.59
C GLN A 15 -14.54 14.48 -9.20
N ALA A 16 -14.10 15.15 -8.15
CA ALA A 16 -14.41 14.75 -6.78
C ALA A 16 -15.92 14.82 -6.48
N ARG A 17 -16.64 15.83 -7.00
CA ARG A 17 -18.11 15.89 -6.88
C ARG A 17 -18.82 14.79 -7.65
N ILE A 18 -18.40 14.48 -8.87
CA ILE A 18 -18.97 13.39 -9.66
C ILE A 18 -18.79 12.07 -8.88
N ARG A 19 -17.57 11.82 -8.40
CA ARG A 19 -17.26 10.60 -7.66
C ARG A 19 -18.02 10.49 -6.34
N ALA A 20 -18.17 11.59 -5.61
CA ALA A 20 -18.96 11.63 -4.38
C ALA A 20 -20.44 11.30 -4.66
N ALA A 21 -21.01 11.83 -5.74
CA ALA A 21 -22.38 11.55 -6.14
C ALA A 21 -22.59 10.08 -6.55
N GLU A 22 -21.67 9.50 -7.33
CA GLU A 22 -21.71 8.07 -7.70
C GLU A 22 -21.72 7.16 -6.47
N LEU A 23 -21.00 7.54 -5.42
CA LEU A 23 -20.91 6.79 -4.16
C LEU A 23 -22.04 7.11 -3.18
N GLY A 24 -22.95 8.05 -3.52
CA GLY A 24 -24.01 8.51 -2.63
C GLY A 24 -23.50 9.25 -1.38
N LYS A 25 -22.32 9.86 -1.45
CA LYS A 25 -21.65 10.53 -0.32
C LYS A 25 -21.53 12.03 -0.55
N SER A 26 -21.40 12.79 0.53
CA SER A 26 -20.96 14.19 0.43
C SER A 26 -19.47 14.26 0.11
N LEU A 27 -19.04 15.36 -0.52
CA LEU A 27 -17.63 15.60 -0.80
C LEU A 27 -16.79 15.64 0.50
N SER A 28 -17.33 16.22 1.57
CA SER A 28 -16.66 16.27 2.87
C SER A 28 -16.50 14.88 3.50
N ALA A 29 -17.50 14.00 3.36
CA ALA A 29 -17.40 12.61 3.81
C ALA A 29 -16.36 11.83 2.99
N LEU A 30 -16.33 12.00 1.67
CA LEU A 30 -15.34 11.37 0.80
C LEU A 30 -13.90 11.78 1.17
N VAL A 31 -13.68 13.08 1.41
CA VAL A 31 -12.37 13.60 1.82
C VAL A 31 -11.98 13.09 3.21
N ALA A 32 -12.92 13.06 4.16
CA ALA A 32 -12.64 12.54 5.50
C ALA A 32 -12.25 11.05 5.47
N GLU A 33 -12.96 10.23 4.70
CA GLU A 33 -12.61 8.81 4.51
C GLU A 33 -11.23 8.64 3.87
N PHE A 34 -10.92 9.44 2.85
CA PHE A 34 -9.60 9.38 2.21
C PHE A 34 -8.47 9.74 3.20
N LEU A 35 -8.62 10.82 3.96
CA LEU A 35 -7.62 11.21 4.97
C LEU A 35 -7.45 10.15 6.06
N ASN A 36 -8.54 9.49 6.48
CA ASN A 36 -8.46 8.35 7.39
C ASN A 36 -7.73 7.16 6.76
N SER A 37 -8.00 6.85 5.50
CA SER A 37 -7.34 5.74 4.81
C SER A 37 -5.83 5.94 4.67
N LEU A 38 -5.35 7.19 4.55
CA LEU A 38 -3.91 7.47 4.53
C LEU A 38 -3.26 7.11 5.86
N SER A 39 -3.93 7.42 6.98
CA SER A 39 -3.45 7.09 8.31
C SER A 39 -3.44 5.57 8.55
N GLU A 40 -4.46 4.87 8.07
CA GLU A 40 -4.53 3.40 8.15
C GLU A 40 -3.47 2.72 7.27
N HIS A 41 -3.24 3.25 6.07
CA HIS A 41 -2.25 2.70 5.14
C HIS A 41 -0.82 2.84 5.68
N GLU A 42 -0.48 3.99 6.26
CA GLU A 42 0.83 4.17 6.94
C GLU A 42 0.99 3.19 8.11
N ALA A 43 -0.07 2.98 8.90
CA ALA A 43 -0.05 2.02 10.00
C ALA A 43 0.09 0.56 9.51
N GLU A 44 -0.58 0.20 8.42
CA GLU A 44 -0.45 -1.13 7.81
C GLU A 44 0.95 -1.35 7.24
N PHE A 45 1.49 -0.35 6.53
CA PHE A 45 2.85 -0.41 6.00
C PHE A 45 3.88 -0.61 7.11
N ALA A 46 3.80 0.18 8.19
CA ALA A 46 4.66 0.04 9.36
C ALA A 46 4.53 -1.36 10.01
N ARG A 47 3.30 -1.89 10.09
CA ARG A 47 3.04 -3.24 10.60
C ARG A 47 3.67 -4.32 9.71
N LEU A 48 3.56 -4.20 8.39
CA LEU A 48 4.16 -5.13 7.43
C LEU A 48 5.68 -5.08 7.47
N GLU A 49 6.27 -3.89 7.57
CA GLU A 49 7.70 -3.71 7.74
C GLU A 49 8.20 -4.38 9.03
N ALA A 50 7.51 -4.17 10.16
CA ALA A 50 7.84 -4.83 11.42
C ALA A 50 7.75 -6.37 11.32
N LYS A 51 6.72 -6.88 10.62
CA LYS A 51 6.58 -8.32 10.35
C LYS A 51 7.74 -8.85 9.51
N GLN A 52 8.13 -8.13 8.45
CA GLN A 52 9.26 -8.49 7.61
C GLN A 52 10.56 -8.54 8.42
N ARG A 53 10.86 -7.51 9.21
CA ARG A 53 12.07 -7.46 10.04
C ARG A 53 12.14 -8.65 11.01
N ARG A 54 11.00 -9.01 11.63
CA ARG A 54 10.90 -10.18 12.51
C ARG A 54 11.17 -11.49 11.79
N VAL A 55 10.58 -11.70 10.61
CA VAL A 55 10.82 -12.93 9.82
C VAL A 55 12.27 -12.99 9.34
N GLN A 56 12.85 -11.86 8.94
CA GLN A 56 14.25 -11.81 8.52
C GLN A 56 15.22 -12.07 9.67
N SER A 57 14.92 -11.62 10.90
CA SER A 57 15.78 -11.88 12.06
C SER A 57 15.78 -13.35 12.50
N GLU A 58 14.77 -14.14 12.11
CA GLU A 58 14.75 -15.59 12.30
C GLU A 58 15.76 -16.31 11.38
N ILE A 59 16.21 -15.67 10.29
CA ILE A 59 17.18 -16.22 9.36
C ILE A 59 18.58 -16.14 9.96
N ARG A 60 19.03 -17.22 10.61
CA ARG A 60 20.39 -17.29 11.18
C ARG A 60 21.49 -17.58 10.16
N ARG A 61 21.17 -18.35 9.12
CA ARG A 61 22.10 -18.72 8.04
C ARG A 61 21.28 -18.98 6.79
N PHE A 62 21.68 -18.37 5.68
CA PHE A 62 21.04 -18.55 4.38
C PHE A 62 22.11 -18.95 3.36
N ARG A 63 21.83 -20.01 2.59
CA ARG A 63 22.60 -20.39 1.41
C ARG A 63 21.63 -20.72 0.28
N ALA A 64 21.79 -20.03 -0.85
CA ALA A 64 20.95 -20.26 -2.02
C ALA A 64 21.06 -21.71 -2.55
N SER A 65 22.24 -22.32 -2.42
CA SER A 65 22.51 -23.71 -2.78
C SER A 65 21.66 -24.74 -2.03
N ASP A 66 21.16 -24.40 -0.83
CA ASP A 66 20.35 -25.31 -0.02
C ASP A 66 18.91 -25.41 -0.56
N ARG A 67 18.50 -24.47 -1.43
CA ARG A 67 17.15 -24.40 -2.01
C ARG A 67 17.10 -24.84 -3.46
N LEU A 68 18.15 -24.54 -4.23
CA LEU A 68 18.22 -24.89 -5.64
C LEU A 68 19.68 -25.16 -5.96
N SER A 69 19.97 -26.39 -6.39
CA SER A 69 21.32 -26.74 -6.77
C SER A 69 21.70 -26.05 -8.08
N ARG A 70 22.99 -26.00 -8.36
CA ARG A 70 23.48 -25.45 -9.64
C ARG A 70 22.90 -26.22 -10.82
N ASP A 71 22.75 -27.53 -10.69
CA ASP A 71 22.28 -28.40 -11.77
C ASP A 71 20.78 -28.15 -12.05
N ASP A 72 19.98 -27.96 -11.00
CA ASP A 72 18.55 -27.59 -11.13
C ASP A 72 18.35 -26.23 -11.81
N VAL A 73 19.27 -25.27 -11.58
CA VAL A 73 19.26 -23.96 -12.26
C VAL A 73 19.55 -24.12 -13.75
N HIS A 74 20.54 -24.93 -14.11
CA HIS A 74 20.91 -25.17 -15.51
C HIS A 74 19.78 -25.88 -16.27
N GLU A 75 19.15 -26.88 -15.67
CA GLU A 75 18.03 -27.60 -16.30
C GLU A 75 16.83 -26.69 -16.57
N ARG A 76 16.54 -25.74 -15.67
CA ARG A 76 15.46 -24.77 -15.85
C ARG A 76 15.74 -23.74 -16.95
N ALA A 77 17.00 -23.36 -17.17
CA ALA A 77 17.38 -22.40 -18.20
C ALA A 77 17.37 -23.01 -19.62
N VAL A 78 17.37 -24.35 -19.72
CA VAL A 78 17.36 -25.10 -20.99
C VAL A 78 15.93 -25.45 -21.45
N ARG A 79 14.90 -25.08 -20.67
CA ARG A 79 13.48 -25.25 -21.00
C ARG A 79 12.85 -23.96 -21.52
#